data_AF-A0A9D7TSD9-F1
#
_entry.id   AF-A0A9D7TSD9-F1
#
_cell.length_a   1.000
_cell.length_b   1.000
_cell.length_c   1.000
_cell.angle_alpha   90.00
_cell.angle_beta   90.00
_cell.angle_gamma   90.00
#
_symmetry.space_group_name_H-M   'P 1'
#
loop_
_entity.id
_entity.type
_entity.pdbx_description
1 polymer ?
#
loop_
_entity_poly.entity_id
_entity_poly.type
_entity_poly.pdbx_seq_one_letter_code
_entity_poly.pdbx_strand_id
1 'polypeptide(L)'
;MYRAKYISPMIPSFMMEKTILFFKDLLQFEPIFNSGNYVILSKNDLTLHLLTAGEDIGQMEFYLEVDDINSIWIYIKDKLGQIKHKSPHDREYGMREIHIAVPGTNTLLFIGQEI
;
A
#
# COMPACT_ATOMS: atom_id res chain seq x y z
N MET A 1 24.52 8.93 -19.13
CA MET A 1 24.28 8.42 -17.76
C MET A 1 23.06 9.14 -17.20
N TYR A 2 22.15 8.46 -16.50
CA TYR A 2 20.93 9.07 -15.94
C TYR A 2 20.92 8.94 -14.40
N ARG A 3 20.18 9.82 -13.72
CA ARG A 3 19.91 9.75 -12.28
C ARG A 3 18.46 9.33 -12.06
N ALA A 4 18.24 8.15 -11.48
CA ALA A 4 16.92 7.76 -10.99
C ALA A 4 16.50 8.70 -9.85
N LYS A 5 15.21 9.07 -9.82
CA LYS A 5 14.65 9.94 -8.78
C LYS A 5 13.85 9.15 -7.76
N TYR A 6 12.85 8.41 -8.25
CA TYR A 6 11.92 7.64 -7.43
C TYR A 6 11.60 6.32 -8.15
N ILE A 7 11.19 5.34 -7.35
CA ILE A 7 10.56 4.11 -7.81
C ILE A 7 9.21 4.01 -7.11
N SER A 8 8.16 3.76 -7.88
CA SER A 8 6.79 3.76 -7.37
C SER A 8 6.10 2.47 -7.79
N PRO A 9 5.40 1.78 -6.88
CA PRO A 9 4.65 0.59 -7.26
C PRO A 9 3.47 0.97 -8.15
N MET A 10 3.21 0.11 -9.13
CA MET A 10 2.04 0.18 -9.99
C MET A 10 1.14 -1.00 -9.66
N ILE A 11 -0.03 -0.72 -9.10
CA ILE A 11 -0.96 -1.69 -8.51
C ILE A 11 -2.13 -1.90 -9.46
N PRO A 12 -2.29 -3.11 -10.06
CA PRO A 12 -3.47 -3.45 -10.82
C PRO A 12 -4.69 -3.62 -9.89
N SER A 13 -5.76 -2.91 -10.19
CA SER A 13 -7.00 -2.93 -9.42
C SER A 13 -8.20 -3.27 -10.29
N PHE A 14 -8.95 -4.27 -9.86
CA PHE A 14 -10.26 -4.62 -10.43
C PHE A 14 -11.43 -3.95 -9.69
N MET A 15 -11.16 -3.21 -8.61
CA MET A 15 -12.14 -2.35 -7.94
C MET A 15 -11.49 -1.01 -7.54
N MET A 16 -11.29 -0.13 -8.54
CA MET A 16 -10.53 1.11 -8.40
C MET A 16 -10.95 1.98 -7.20
N GLU A 17 -12.23 2.27 -7.06
CA GLU A 17 -12.75 3.11 -5.96
C GLU A 17 -12.42 2.53 -4.58
N LYS A 18 -12.55 1.20 -4.42
CA LYS A 18 -12.24 0.50 -3.17
C LYS A 18 -10.75 0.57 -2.85
N THR A 19 -9.89 0.41 -3.85
CA THR A 19 -8.44 0.53 -3.69
C THR A 19 -8.02 1.96 -3.35
N ILE A 20 -8.62 2.98 -3.98
CA ILE A 20 -8.36 4.40 -3.65
C ILE A 20 -8.74 4.69 -2.20
N LEU A 21 -9.96 4.33 -1.79
CA LEU A 21 -10.44 4.57 -0.42
C LEU A 21 -9.57 3.87 0.63
N PHE A 22 -9.10 2.66 0.34
CA PHE A 22 -8.15 1.97 1.22
C PHE A 22 -6.89 2.80 1.46
N PHE A 23 -6.19 3.24 0.41
CA PHE A 23 -4.96 4.01 0.55
C PHE A 23 -5.19 5.39 1.18
N LYS A 24 -6.32 6.01 0.87
CA LYS A 24 -6.70 7.31 1.43
C LYS A 24 -7.04 7.22 2.91
N ASP A 25 -7.99 6.38 3.29
CA ASP A 25 -8.55 6.40 4.63
C ASP A 25 -7.65 5.69 5.65
N LEU A 26 -6.95 4.65 5.21
CA LEU A 26 -6.06 3.86 6.06
C LEU A 26 -4.67 4.46 6.14
N LEU A 27 -4.11 4.89 5.00
CA LEU A 27 -2.71 5.30 4.90
C LEU A 27 -2.52 6.78 4.58
N GLN A 28 -3.60 7.56 4.41
CA GLN A 28 -3.56 9.00 4.17
C GLN A 28 -2.81 9.38 2.88
N PHE A 29 -2.89 8.55 1.84
CA PHE A 29 -2.49 8.94 0.50
C PHE A 29 -3.62 9.72 -0.18
N GLU A 30 -3.28 10.79 -0.89
CA GLU A 30 -4.26 11.62 -1.59
C GLU A 30 -4.11 11.49 -3.11
N PRO A 31 -5.22 11.46 -3.89
CA PRO A 31 -5.16 11.44 -5.34
C PRO A 31 -4.66 12.78 -5.88
N ILE A 32 -3.57 12.75 -6.64
CA ILE A 32 -3.01 13.92 -7.34
C ILE A 32 -3.24 13.88 -8.85
N PHE A 33 -3.67 12.73 -9.37
CA PHE A 33 -4.06 12.56 -10.77
C PHE A 33 -5.11 11.45 -10.89
N ASN A 34 -6.11 11.64 -11.75
CA ASN A 34 -7.14 10.63 -12.04
C ASN A 34 -7.65 10.79 -13.49
N SER A 35 -7.49 9.76 -14.31
CA SER A 35 -8.01 9.68 -15.69
C SER A 35 -9.05 8.57 -15.89
N GLY A 36 -9.68 8.11 -14.81
CA GLY A 36 -10.68 7.03 -14.82
C GLY A 36 -10.06 5.64 -14.82
N ASN A 37 -9.17 5.33 -15.77
CA ASN A 37 -8.47 4.04 -15.84
C ASN A 37 -7.12 4.00 -15.12
N TYR A 38 -6.67 5.15 -14.61
CA TYR A 38 -5.37 5.33 -13.99
C TYR A 38 -5.43 6.44 -12.96
N VAL A 39 -4.81 6.20 -11.81
CA VAL A 39 -4.81 7.12 -10.66
C VAL A 39 -3.40 7.16 -10.07
N ILE A 40 -2.94 8.37 -9.73
CA ILE A 40 -1.72 8.55 -8.94
C ILE A 40 -2.12 9.05 -7.57
N LEU A 41 -1.73 8.30 -6.55
CA LEU A 41 -1.86 8.69 -5.16
C LEU A 41 -0.50 9.14 -4.63
N SER A 42 -0.47 10.12 -3.74
CA SER A 42 0.75 10.62 -3.12
C SER A 42 0.63 10.75 -1.61
N LYS A 43 1.73 10.52 -0.91
CA LYS A 43 1.92 10.87 0.49
C LYS A 43 3.36 11.34 0.68
N ASN A 44 3.53 12.60 1.10
CA ASN A 44 4.84 13.25 1.14
C ASN A 44 5.52 13.13 -0.25
N ASP A 45 6.76 12.66 -0.29
CA ASP A 45 7.52 12.44 -1.53
C ASP A 45 7.30 11.05 -2.16
N LEU A 46 6.39 10.24 -1.61
CA LEU A 46 6.07 8.90 -2.11
C LEU A 46 4.86 8.94 -3.04
N THR A 47 4.90 8.14 -4.10
CA THR A 47 3.74 7.93 -4.97
C THR A 47 3.40 6.45 -5.11
N LEU A 48 2.11 6.19 -5.31
CA LEU A 48 1.54 4.90 -5.67
C LEU A 48 0.70 5.10 -6.93
N HIS A 49 0.79 4.19 -7.88
CA HIS A 49 0.04 4.25 -9.11
C HIS A 49 -0.98 3.12 -9.13
N LEU A 50 -2.22 3.43 -9.45
CA LEU A 50 -3.28 2.44 -9.63
C LEU A 50 -3.65 2.40 -11.11
N LEU A 51 -3.82 1.21 -11.66
CA LEU A 51 -4.31 0.99 -13.01
C LEU A 51 -5.50 0.04 -13.00
N THR A 52 -6.52 0.32 -13.80
CA THR A 52 -7.67 -0.58 -13.94
C THR A 52 -7.23 -1.89 -14.59
N ALA A 53 -7.67 -3.00 -14.01
CA ALA A 53 -7.43 -4.34 -14.53
C ALA A 53 -8.64 -5.26 -14.27
N GLY A 54 -8.65 -6.45 -14.88
CA GLY A 54 -9.63 -7.50 -14.57
C GLY A 54 -9.27 -8.28 -13.30
N GLU A 55 -10.10 -9.25 -12.92
CA GLU A 55 -9.84 -10.12 -11.75
C GLU A 55 -8.73 -11.15 -12.00
N ASP A 56 -8.52 -11.54 -13.27
CA ASP A 56 -7.48 -12.48 -13.70
C ASP A 56 -6.11 -11.78 -13.83
N ILE A 57 -5.64 -11.19 -12.73
CA ILE A 57 -4.34 -10.52 -12.61
C ILE A 57 -3.39 -11.31 -11.71
N GLY A 58 -2.10 -11.25 -12.06
CA GLY A 58 -1.04 -11.84 -11.23
C GLY A 58 -0.95 -11.22 -9.84
N GLN A 59 -0.25 -11.91 -8.94
CA GLN A 59 0.04 -11.41 -7.60
C GLN A 59 1.22 -10.41 -7.65
N MET A 60 1.19 -9.43 -6.76
CA MET A 60 2.33 -8.57 -6.52
C MET A 60 2.45 -8.19 -5.05
N GLU A 61 3.64 -7.78 -4.66
CA GLU A 61 3.97 -7.36 -3.30
C GLU A 61 4.77 -6.07 -3.36
N PHE A 62 4.59 -5.19 -2.39
CA PHE A 62 5.44 -4.02 -2.23
C PHE A 62 5.61 -3.64 -0.77
N TYR A 63 6.69 -2.92 -0.51
CA TYR A 63 7.12 -2.54 0.83
C TYR A 63 6.96 -1.04 1.05
N LEU A 64 6.43 -0.67 2.21
CA LEU A 64 6.41 0.69 2.74
C LEU A 64 7.20 0.71 4.03
N GLU A 65 8.37 1.32 3.99
CA GLU A 65 9.17 1.55 5.20
C GLU A 65 8.62 2.76 5.97
N VAL A 66 8.61 2.63 7.30
CA VAL A 66 8.06 3.63 8.22
C VAL A 66 8.97 3.79 9.43
N ASP A 67 8.88 4.95 10.09
CA ASP A 67 9.67 5.32 11.25
C ASP A 67 9.07 4.81 12.58
N ASP A 68 7.74 4.68 12.65
CA ASP A 68 7.03 4.15 13.83
C ASP A 68 5.87 3.22 13.45
N ILE A 69 6.18 1.94 13.34
CA ILE A 69 5.22 0.88 13.02
C ILE A 69 4.16 0.68 14.12
N ASN A 70 4.49 0.97 15.38
CA ASN A 70 3.56 0.81 16.50
C ASN A 70 2.48 1.89 16.46
N SER A 71 2.86 3.14 16.20
CA SER A 71 1.93 4.25 16.00
C SER A 71 1.00 4.00 14.81
N ILE A 72 1.56 3.51 13.69
CA ILE A 72 0.73 3.10 12.54
C ILE A 72 -0.25 2.01 12.92
N TRP A 73 0.21 0.95 13.61
CA TRP A 73 -0.66 -0.15 14.01
C TRP A 73 -1.82 0.32 14.89
N ILE A 74 -1.54 1.17 15.90
CA ILE A 74 -2.56 1.74 16.77
C ILE A 74 -3.60 2.51 15.96
N TYR A 75 -3.17 3.28 14.95
CA TYR A 75 -4.05 4.07 14.11
C TYR A 75 -4.91 3.24 13.15
N ILE A 76 -4.37 2.17 12.57
CA ILE A 76 -5.04 1.42 11.50
C ILE A 76 -5.84 0.20 11.98
N LYS A 77 -5.46 -0.44 13.11
CA LYS A 77 -5.98 -1.76 13.51
C LYS A 77 -7.51 -1.84 13.53
N ASP A 78 -8.18 -0.80 14.03
CA ASP A 78 -9.64 -0.78 14.19
C ASP A 78 -10.35 -0.44 12.86
N LYS A 79 -9.62 0.15 11.91
CA LYS A 79 -10.11 0.49 10.56
C LYS A 79 -9.99 -0.67 9.57
N LEU A 80 -9.18 -1.67 9.87
CA LEU A 80 -8.95 -2.81 8.98
C LEU A 80 -10.22 -3.66 8.80
N GLY A 81 -11.14 -3.68 9.76
CA GLY A 81 -12.40 -4.41 9.66
C GLY A 81 -12.19 -5.88 9.25
N GLN A 82 -12.72 -6.27 8.09
CA GLN A 82 -12.59 -7.63 7.54
C GLN A 82 -11.41 -7.82 6.57
N ILE A 83 -10.57 -6.80 6.38
CA ILE A 83 -9.39 -6.90 5.51
C ILE A 83 -8.43 -7.94 6.09
N LYS A 84 -7.99 -8.90 5.28
CA LYS A 84 -7.00 -9.91 5.69
C LYS A 84 -5.66 -9.24 6.00
N HIS A 85 -5.16 -9.44 7.21
CA HIS A 85 -3.91 -8.85 7.67
C HIS A 85 -3.17 -9.73 8.68
N LYS A 86 -1.89 -9.41 8.92
CA LYS A 86 -1.10 -9.90 10.04
C LYS A 86 -0.67 -8.71 10.89
N SER A 87 -0.83 -8.82 12.21
CA SER A 87 -0.37 -7.82 13.17
C SER A 87 1.17 -7.67 13.14
N PRO A 88 1.72 -6.58 13.72
CA PRO A 88 3.16 -6.38 13.83
C PRO A 88 3.86 -7.62 14.39
N HIS A 89 4.87 -8.13 13.68
CA HIS A 89 5.68 -9.26 14.09
C HIS A 89 7.12 -9.09 13.62
N ASP A 90 8.05 -9.60 14.41
CA ASP A 90 9.48 -9.49 14.12
C ASP A 90 9.90 -10.56 13.12
N ARG A 91 10.83 -10.19 12.26
CA ARG A 91 11.39 -11.02 11.19
C ARG A 91 12.83 -11.37 11.54
N GLU A 92 13.28 -12.53 11.09
CA GLU A 92 14.65 -13.01 11.36
C GLU A 92 15.75 -12.08 10.81
N TYR A 93 15.41 -11.23 9.84
CA TYR A 93 16.29 -10.24 9.22
C TYR A 93 16.22 -8.84 9.87
N GLY A 94 15.74 -8.73 11.11
CA GLY A 94 15.84 -7.48 11.89
C GLY A 94 14.76 -6.43 11.59
N MET A 95 13.65 -6.82 10.95
CA MET A 95 12.52 -5.92 10.68
C MET A 95 11.30 -6.32 11.49
N ARG A 96 10.49 -5.34 11.87
CA ARG A 96 9.13 -5.53 12.39
C ARG A 96 8.13 -5.19 11.29
N GLU A 97 7.15 -6.05 11.03
CA GLU A 97 6.26 -5.89 9.87
C GLU A 97 4.78 -6.11 10.15
N ILE A 98 3.94 -5.34 9.46
CA ILE A 98 2.49 -5.54 9.29
C ILE A 98 2.27 -5.97 7.84
N HIS A 99 1.44 -6.99 7.62
CA HIS A 99 1.07 -7.43 6.26
C HIS A 99 -0.42 -7.17 6.03
N ILE A 100 -0.81 -6.53 4.93
CA ILE A 100 -2.21 -6.16 4.64
C ILE A 100 -2.55 -6.48 3.18
N ALA A 101 -3.59 -7.28 2.96
CA ALA A 101 -4.12 -7.49 1.61
C ALA A 101 -4.80 -6.20 1.12
N VAL A 102 -4.38 -5.69 -0.04
CA VAL A 102 -4.94 -4.45 -0.60
C VAL A 102 -6.29 -4.77 -1.27
N PRO A 103 -7.42 -4.19 -0.80
CA PRO A 103 -8.73 -4.52 -1.34
C PRO A 103 -8.90 -4.18 -2.82
N GLY A 104 -9.59 -5.04 -3.57
CA GLY A 104 -9.83 -4.83 -5.01
C GLY A 104 -8.62 -5.15 -5.89
N THR A 105 -7.63 -5.88 -5.35
CA THR A 105 -6.38 -6.22 -6.03
C THR A 105 -5.91 -7.62 -5.60
N ASN A 106 -4.91 -8.17 -6.29
CA ASN A 106 -4.11 -9.31 -5.84
C ASN A 106 -2.77 -8.88 -5.20
N THR A 107 -2.77 -7.74 -4.50
CA THR A 107 -1.57 -7.13 -3.93
C THR A 107 -1.47 -7.30 -2.42
N LEU A 108 -0.27 -7.67 -1.94
CA LEU A 108 0.07 -7.67 -0.51
C LEU A 108 0.98 -6.48 -0.20
N LEU A 109 0.56 -5.64 0.76
CA LEU A 109 1.34 -4.54 1.29
C LEU A 109 2.07 -4.98 2.55
N PHE A 110 3.38 -4.77 2.57
CA PHE A 110 4.24 -4.90 3.74
C PHE A 110 4.52 -3.50 4.27
N ILE A 111 4.21 -3.24 5.55
CA ILE A 111 4.62 -2.02 6.23
C ILE A 111 5.66 -2.44 7.26
N GLY A 112 6.85 -1.84 7.21
CA GLY A 112 7.96 -2.30 8.04
C GLY A 112 8.87 -1.24 8.58
N GLN A 113 9.56 -1.58 9.66
CA GLN A 113 10.53 -0.74 10.37
C GLN A 113 11.69 -1.61 10.86
N GLU A 114 12.92 -1.10 10.77
CA GLU A 114 14.11 -1.73 11.37
C GLU A 114 14.01 -1.74 12.91
N ILE A 115 14.46 -2.85 13.54
CA ILE A 115 14.42 -3.08 14.99
C ILE A 115 15.78 -2.79 15.63
#